data_AF-A0A0D8ICU1-F1
#
_entry.id   AF-A0A0D8ICU1-F1
#
_cell.length_a   1.000
_cell.length_b   1.000
_cell.length_c   1.000
_cell.angle_alpha   90.00
_cell.angle_beta   90.00
_cell.angle_gamma   90.00
#
_symmetry.space_group_name_H-M   'P 1'
#
loop_
_entity.id
_entity.type
_entity.pdbx_description
1 polymer ?
#
loop_
_entity_poly.entity_id
_entity_poly.type
_entity_poly.pdbx_seq_one_letter_code
_entity_poly.pdbx_strand_id
1 'polypeptide(L)'
;MKIFCSNQGITLLETILAMTLFAMIMMGLIIILMQNINYCREYQEILATKQNIRLTLNYIEKRIRECNHQEIIYHAETQTIEGKNNLKEEVWIDLSGNIRYDKNTLLYFNRARGELRVNKNKEHNVLAIGIGDIIAREIIEGSLIEIEVIGADMDYSVKTKLRLRY
;
A
#
# COMPACT_ATOMS: atom_id res chain seq x y z
N MET A 1 64.36 13.96 1.51
CA MET A 1 63.34 13.30 0.66
C MET A 1 63.48 13.89 -0.75
N LYS A 2 64.21 13.22 -1.65
CA LYS A 2 64.46 13.73 -3.01
C LYS A 2 63.24 13.41 -3.89
N ILE A 3 62.55 14.45 -4.35
CA ILE A 3 61.52 14.34 -5.38
C ILE A 3 62.26 14.22 -6.71
N PHE A 4 62.24 13.03 -7.32
CA PHE A 4 62.74 12.83 -8.67
C PHE A 4 61.70 13.40 -9.64
N CYS A 5 61.93 14.61 -10.14
CA CYS A 5 61.17 15.12 -11.28
C CYS A 5 61.77 14.54 -12.57
N SER A 6 61.12 13.50 -13.12
CA SER A 6 61.38 13.03 -14.49
C SER A 6 60.66 13.96 -15.47
N ASN A 7 61.40 14.59 -16.39
CA ASN A 7 60.85 15.42 -17.48
C ASN A 7 60.48 14.58 -18.73
N GLN A 8 60.01 13.35 -18.56
CA GLN A 8 59.48 12.56 -19.66
C GLN A 8 58.02 12.97 -19.90
N GLY A 9 57.74 13.54 -21.07
CA GLY A 9 56.37 13.88 -21.48
C GLY A 9 55.52 12.62 -21.66
N ILE A 10 54.21 12.74 -21.42
CA ILE A 10 53.25 11.65 -21.65
C ILE A 10 53.18 11.38 -23.16
N THR A 11 53.36 10.13 -23.56
CA THR A 11 53.24 9.74 -24.96
C THR A 11 51.77 9.76 -25.38
N LEU A 12 51.51 10.06 -26.65
CA LEU A 12 50.15 10.04 -27.22
C LEU A 12 49.45 8.68 -26.97
N LEU A 13 50.22 7.59 -27.01
CA LEU A 13 49.74 6.23 -26.79
C LEU A 13 49.31 6.00 -25.34
N GLU A 14 50.06 6.48 -24.34
CA GLU A 14 49.68 6.42 -22.92
C GLU A 14 48.38 7.19 -22.66
N THR A 15 48.20 8.35 -23.29
CA THR A 15 46.96 9.14 -23.16
C THR A 15 45.76 8.39 -23.75
N ILE A 16 45.90 7.76 -24.92
CA ILE A 16 44.83 6.98 -25.55
C ILE A 16 44.48 5.75 -24.69
N LEU A 17 45.48 5.04 -24.15
CA LEU A 17 45.27 3.91 -23.25
C LEU A 17 44.58 4.34 -21.95
N ALA A 18 45.01 5.46 -21.35
CA ALA A 18 44.38 5.99 -20.15
C ALA A 18 42.92 6.40 -20.40
N MET A 19 42.63 7.08 -21.51
CA MET A 19 41.26 7.49 -21.87
C MET A 19 40.35 6.28 -22.14
N THR A 20 40.85 5.24 -22.81
CA THR A 20 40.07 4.02 -23.08
C THR A 20 39.80 3.22 -21.80
N LEU A 21 40.79 3.07 -20.92
CA LEU A 21 40.60 2.48 -19.59
C LEU A 21 39.58 3.27 -18.77
N PHE A 22 39.70 4.60 -18.75
CA PHE A 22 38.75 5.46 -18.06
C PHE A 22 37.34 5.31 -18.63
N ALA A 23 37.18 5.28 -19.95
CA ALA A 23 35.88 5.09 -20.60
C ALA A 23 35.25 3.73 -20.24
N MET A 24 36.03 2.65 -20.21
CA MET A 24 35.55 1.33 -19.78
C MET A 24 35.10 1.32 -18.31
N ILE A 25 35.88 1.95 -17.43
CA ILE A 25 35.53 2.09 -16.00
C ILE A 25 34.23 2.90 -15.84
N MET A 26 34.11 4.03 -16.56
CA MET A 26 32.92 4.87 -16.52
C MET A 26 31.67 4.14 -17.02
N MET A 27 31.80 3.36 -18.09
CA MET A 27 30.68 2.56 -18.61
C MET A 27 30.23 1.50 -17.61
N GLY A 28 31.17 0.82 -16.95
CA GLY A 28 30.87 -0.13 -15.87
C GLY A 28 30.15 0.54 -14.69
N LEU A 29 30.64 1.70 -14.25
CA LEU A 29 30.00 2.49 -13.19
C LEU A 29 28.58 2.89 -13.55
N ILE A 30 28.34 3.34 -14.79
CA ILE A 30 27.01 3.73 -15.27
C ILE A 30 26.03 2.54 -15.20
N ILE A 31 26.46 1.34 -15.61
CA ILE A 31 25.63 0.13 -15.55
C ILE A 31 25.27 -0.21 -14.10
N ILE A 32 26.26 -0.19 -13.19
CA ILE A 32 26.04 -0.47 -11.77
C ILE A 32 25.08 0.55 -11.14
N LEU A 33 25.24 1.84 -11.47
CA LEU A 33 24.36 2.90 -10.99
C LEU A 33 22.93 2.73 -11.49
N MET A 34 22.73 2.38 -12.77
CA MET A 34 21.41 2.10 -13.31
C MET A 34 20.73 0.92 -12.62
N GLN A 35 21.47 -0.17 -12.36
CA GLN A 35 20.95 -1.32 -11.61
C GLN A 35 20.52 -0.92 -10.19
N ASN A 36 21.33 -0.14 -9.49
CA ASN A 36 21.00 0.35 -8.14
C ASN A 36 19.76 1.25 -8.14
N ILE A 37 19.59 2.13 -9.13
CA ILE A 37 18.41 2.99 -9.26
C ILE A 37 17.14 2.14 -9.45
N ASN A 38 17.20 1.13 -10.33
CA ASN A 38 16.08 0.23 -10.57
C ASN A 38 15.71 -0.55 -9.31
N TYR A 39 16.70 -1.10 -8.61
CA TYR A 39 16.48 -1.80 -7.35
C TYR A 39 15.83 -0.91 -6.28
N CYS A 40 16.33 0.34 -6.13
CA CYS A 40 15.74 1.30 -5.21
C CYS A 40 14.28 1.62 -5.57
N ARG A 41 13.96 1.75 -6.86
CA ARG A 41 12.60 2.00 -7.32
C ARG A 41 11.66 0.84 -7.01
N GLU A 42 12.06 -0.39 -7.32
CA GLU A 42 11.28 -1.60 -6.98
C GLU A 42 11.04 -1.70 -5.47
N TYR A 43 12.07 -1.44 -4.67
CA TYR A 43 11.96 -1.44 -3.22
C TYR A 43 10.98 -0.36 -2.71
N GLN A 44 11.00 0.84 -3.30
CA GLN A 44 10.06 1.91 -2.97
C GLN A 44 8.62 1.53 -3.33
N GLU A 45 8.40 0.91 -4.49
CA GLU A 45 7.08 0.45 -4.93
C GLU A 45 6.53 -0.62 -3.96
N ILE A 46 7.35 -1.62 -3.58
CA ILE A 46 6.98 -2.63 -2.58
C ILE A 46 6.63 -1.98 -1.22
N LEU A 47 7.42 -1.01 -0.78
CA LEU A 47 7.19 -0.34 0.50
C LEU A 47 5.89 0.48 0.48
N ALA A 48 5.62 1.18 -0.62
CA ALA A 48 4.40 1.94 -0.82
C ALA A 48 3.16 1.03 -0.77
N THR A 49 3.21 -0.13 -1.44
CA THR A 49 2.11 -1.11 -1.40
C THR A 49 1.89 -1.65 0.02
N LYS A 50 2.95 -2.01 0.74
CA LYS A 50 2.85 -2.45 2.16
C LYS A 50 2.22 -1.39 3.06
N GLN A 51 2.59 -0.12 2.86
CA GLN A 51 2.03 1.01 3.60
C GLN A 51 0.55 1.21 3.26
N ASN A 52 0.17 1.17 1.98
CA ASN A 52 -1.23 1.28 1.54
C ASN A 52 -2.11 0.18 2.14
N ILE A 53 -1.63 -1.06 2.20
CA ILE A 53 -2.36 -2.17 2.82
C ILE A 53 -2.58 -1.92 4.32
N ARG A 54 -1.55 -1.46 5.05
CA ARG A 54 -1.68 -1.09 6.47
C ARG A 54 -2.63 0.09 6.68
N LEU A 55 -2.54 1.11 5.82
CA LEU A 55 -3.43 2.27 5.86
C LEU A 55 -4.88 1.85 5.62
N THR A 56 -5.12 0.95 4.66
CA THR A 56 -6.44 0.38 4.38
C THR A 56 -7.04 -0.26 5.63
N LEU A 57 -6.29 -1.15 6.28
CA LEU A 57 -6.74 -1.82 7.50
C LEU A 57 -7.03 -0.83 8.63
N ASN A 58 -6.11 0.12 8.86
CA ASN A 58 -6.28 1.16 9.88
C ASN A 58 -7.51 2.04 9.61
N TYR A 59 -7.79 2.36 8.35
CA TYR A 59 -8.97 3.14 7.98
C TYR A 59 -10.26 2.37 8.21
N ILE A 60 -10.30 1.09 7.84
CA ILE A 60 -11.46 0.21 8.10
C ILE A 60 -11.71 0.13 9.61
N GLU A 61 -10.67 -0.19 10.38
CA GLU A 61 -10.72 -0.24 11.85
C GLU A 61 -11.22 1.07 12.45
N LYS A 62 -10.69 2.21 11.98
CA LYS A 62 -11.12 3.53 12.45
C LYS A 62 -12.60 3.79 12.14
N ARG A 63 -13.07 3.47 10.93
CA ARG A 63 -14.48 3.70 10.55
C ARG A 63 -15.45 2.84 11.34
N ILE A 64 -15.09 1.58 11.60
CA ILE A 64 -15.88 0.71 12.47
C ILE A 64 -15.92 1.28 13.89
N ARG A 65 -14.79 1.76 14.42
CA ARG A 65 -14.72 2.36 15.76
C ARG A 65 -15.48 3.68 15.91
N GLU A 66 -15.63 4.44 14.84
CA GLU A 66 -16.45 5.66 14.80
C GLU A 66 -17.96 5.37 14.87
N CYS A 67 -18.39 4.13 14.60
CA CYS A 67 -19.78 3.73 14.76
C CYS A 67 -20.11 3.45 16.23
N ASN A 68 -21.38 3.56 16.61
CA ASN A 68 -21.83 3.17 17.96
C ASN A 68 -21.68 1.65 18.17
N HIS A 69 -20.73 1.22 19.01
CA HIS A 69 -20.38 -0.20 19.22
C HIS A 69 -21.56 -1.06 19.69
N GLN A 70 -22.52 -0.50 20.42
CA GLN A 70 -23.69 -1.27 20.89
C GLN A 70 -24.63 -1.69 19.76
N GLU A 71 -24.57 -1.02 18.62
CA GLU A 71 -25.50 -1.18 17.50
C GLU A 71 -24.79 -1.62 16.20
N ILE A 72 -23.56 -2.13 16.30
CA ILE A 72 -22.86 -2.66 15.11
C ILE A 72 -23.31 -4.10 14.84
N ILE A 73 -23.67 -4.37 13.59
CA ILE A 73 -24.04 -5.69 13.10
C ILE A 73 -23.14 -6.04 11.92
N TYR A 74 -22.51 -7.20 11.97
CA TYR A 74 -21.77 -7.74 10.84
C TYR A 74 -22.64 -8.75 10.09
N HIS A 75 -22.76 -8.54 8.78
CA HIS A 75 -23.50 -9.42 7.87
C HIS A 75 -22.49 -10.25 7.08
N ALA A 76 -22.26 -11.50 7.53
CA ALA A 76 -21.23 -12.37 6.97
C ALA A 76 -21.48 -12.75 5.49
N GLU A 77 -22.75 -12.93 5.09
CA GLU A 77 -23.13 -13.31 3.72
C GLU A 77 -22.71 -12.27 2.67
N THR A 78 -22.80 -11.00 3.04
CA THR A 78 -22.50 -9.86 2.16
C THR A 78 -21.17 -9.20 2.51
N GLN A 79 -20.46 -9.66 3.54
CA GLN A 79 -19.24 -9.01 4.07
C GLN A 79 -19.44 -7.50 4.32
N THR A 80 -20.63 -7.13 4.81
CA THR A 80 -20.96 -5.73 5.12
C THR A 80 -21.12 -5.54 6.61
N ILE A 81 -20.68 -4.39 7.12
CA ILE A 81 -20.91 -3.96 8.49
C ILE A 81 -21.91 -2.82 8.46
N GLU A 82 -22.95 -2.96 9.26
CA GLU A 82 -23.97 -1.96 9.53
C GLU A 82 -23.72 -1.35 10.90
N GLY A 83 -23.89 -0.03 11.02
CA GLY A 83 -23.82 0.65 12.30
C GLY A 83 -24.52 2.01 12.24
N LYS A 84 -24.40 2.78 13.32
CA LYS A 84 -24.89 4.16 13.37
C LYS A 84 -23.77 5.15 13.62
N ASN A 85 -23.82 6.28 12.93
CA ASN A 85 -22.91 7.39 13.15
C ASN A 85 -23.32 8.24 14.38
N ASN A 86 -22.55 9.27 14.70
CA ASN A 86 -22.84 10.19 15.81
C ASN A 86 -24.17 10.94 15.67
N LEU A 87 -24.71 11.04 14.46
CA LEU A 87 -26.01 11.65 14.15
C LEU A 87 -27.16 10.63 14.21
N LYS A 88 -26.89 9.37 14.61
CA LYS A 88 -27.82 8.24 14.62
C LYS A 88 -28.33 7.83 13.24
N GLU A 89 -27.65 8.22 12.17
CA GLU A 89 -27.95 7.74 10.82
C GLU A 89 -27.31 6.37 10.62
N GLU A 90 -28.04 5.46 9.98
CA GLU A 90 -27.53 4.17 9.57
C GLU A 90 -26.44 4.34 8.51
N VAL A 91 -25.33 3.67 8.74
CA VAL A 91 -24.14 3.71 7.90
C VAL A 91 -23.64 2.32 7.58
N TRP A 92 -23.08 2.17 6.39
CA TRP A 92 -22.63 0.90 5.84
C TRP A 92 -21.13 0.94 5.53
N ILE A 93 -20.45 -0.14 5.84
CA ILE A 93 -19.08 -0.41 5.44
C ILE A 93 -19.11 -1.72 4.63
N ASP A 94 -18.77 -1.64 3.35
CA ASP A 94 -18.86 -2.77 2.42
C ASP A 94 -17.47 -3.30 2.06
N LEU A 95 -17.16 -4.52 2.49
CA LEU A 95 -15.88 -5.17 2.22
C LEU A 95 -15.98 -6.27 1.15
N SER A 96 -17.14 -6.45 0.53
CA SER A 96 -17.42 -7.55 -0.42
C SER A 96 -16.62 -7.51 -1.72
N GLY A 97 -16.10 -6.32 -2.08
CA GLY A 97 -15.47 -6.05 -3.36
C GLY A 97 -16.40 -5.46 -4.42
N ASN A 98 -17.69 -5.30 -4.09
CA ASN A 98 -18.67 -4.67 -4.96
C ASN A 98 -18.69 -3.16 -4.83
N ILE A 99 -19.02 -2.48 -5.93
CA ILE A 99 -19.19 -1.04 -5.93
C ILE A 99 -20.54 -0.71 -5.29
N ARG A 100 -20.52 0.13 -4.25
CA ARG A 100 -21.73 0.60 -3.57
C ARG A 100 -21.87 2.12 -3.70
N TYR A 101 -22.95 2.55 -4.35
CA TYR A 101 -23.24 3.97 -4.61
C TYR A 101 -24.16 4.61 -3.57
N ASP A 102 -24.64 3.83 -2.59
CA ASP A 102 -25.61 4.31 -1.60
C ASP A 102 -25.04 5.45 -0.76
N LYS A 103 -25.84 6.51 -0.57
CA LYS A 103 -25.45 7.73 0.17
C LYS A 103 -24.97 7.45 1.61
N ASN A 104 -25.42 6.35 2.19
CA ASN A 104 -25.12 5.95 3.56
C ASN A 104 -23.90 5.01 3.67
N THR A 105 -23.19 4.77 2.57
CA THR A 105 -21.97 3.95 2.60
C THR A 105 -20.79 4.80 3.05
N LEU A 106 -20.22 4.55 4.22
CA LEU A 106 -19.02 5.26 4.66
C LEU A 106 -17.79 4.87 3.84
N LEU A 107 -17.70 3.58 3.52
CA LEU A 107 -16.56 2.99 2.87
C LEU A 107 -16.99 1.75 2.09
N TYR A 108 -16.40 1.56 0.91
CA TYR A 108 -16.56 0.32 0.16
C TYR A 108 -15.24 -0.10 -0.51
N PHE A 109 -15.06 -1.41 -0.69
CA PHE A 109 -13.96 -1.99 -1.45
C PHE A 109 -14.39 -2.26 -2.90
N ASN A 110 -13.63 -1.75 -3.86
CA ASN A 110 -13.80 -2.04 -5.28
C ASN A 110 -12.71 -3.00 -5.74
N ARG A 111 -13.03 -4.30 -5.81
CA ARG A 111 -12.08 -5.35 -6.19
C ARG A 111 -11.58 -5.21 -7.62
N ALA A 112 -12.43 -4.77 -8.55
CA ALA A 112 -12.06 -4.63 -9.97
C ALA A 112 -10.95 -3.61 -10.20
N ARG A 113 -10.81 -2.61 -9.32
CA ARG A 113 -9.74 -1.60 -9.37
C ARG A 113 -8.69 -1.75 -8.26
N GLY A 114 -8.90 -2.68 -7.33
CA GLY A 114 -8.09 -2.82 -6.12
C GLY A 114 -8.07 -1.56 -5.25
N GLU A 115 -9.20 -0.86 -5.17
CA GLU A 115 -9.35 0.45 -4.52
C GLU A 115 -10.23 0.35 -3.27
N LEU A 116 -9.78 0.93 -2.15
CA LEU A 116 -10.65 1.27 -1.04
C LEU A 116 -11.18 2.69 -1.24
N ARG A 117 -12.50 2.87 -1.20
CA ARG A 117 -13.14 4.15 -1.45
C ARG A 117 -13.99 4.60 -0.29
N VAL A 118 -14.04 5.91 -0.09
CA VAL A 118 -14.98 6.57 0.82
C VAL A 118 -16.07 7.21 0.00
N ASN A 119 -17.33 7.01 0.40
CA ASN A 119 -18.47 7.67 -0.18
C ASN A 119 -19.03 8.70 0.82
N LYS A 120 -18.52 9.93 0.76
CA LYS A 120 -19.05 11.05 1.55
C LYS A 120 -19.76 11.99 0.60
N ASN A 121 -21.03 12.30 0.88
CA ASN A 121 -21.82 13.24 0.08
C ASN A 121 -21.89 12.92 -1.42
N LYS A 122 -21.91 11.62 -1.80
CA LYS A 122 -21.87 11.14 -3.19
C LYS A 122 -20.53 11.32 -3.92
N GLU A 123 -19.48 11.72 -3.22
CA GLU A 123 -18.12 11.72 -3.75
C GLU A 123 -17.42 10.41 -3.42
N HIS A 124 -16.95 9.71 -4.45
CA HIS A 124 -16.27 8.42 -4.35
C HIS A 124 -14.75 8.59 -4.37
N ASN A 125 -14.20 9.04 -3.25
CA ASN A 125 -12.79 9.34 -3.12
C ASN A 125 -11.98 8.05 -2.87
N VAL A 126 -10.89 7.88 -3.60
CA VAL A 126 -9.95 6.76 -3.42
C VAL A 126 -9.08 7.04 -2.20
N LEU A 127 -9.11 6.13 -1.22
CA LEU A 127 -8.25 6.20 -0.03
C LEU A 127 -6.94 5.44 -0.20
N ALA A 128 -7.02 4.25 -0.80
CA ALA A 128 -5.90 3.35 -0.96
C ALA A 128 -6.07 2.52 -2.22
N ILE A 129 -4.94 2.10 -2.80
CA ILE A 129 -4.83 1.30 -4.02
C ILE A 129 -3.92 0.09 -3.77
N GLY A 130 -3.92 -0.86 -4.70
CA GLY A 130 -3.04 -2.04 -4.64
C GLY A 130 -3.57 -3.13 -3.70
N ILE A 131 -4.88 -3.12 -3.44
CA ILE A 131 -5.55 -4.12 -2.62
C ILE A 131 -6.04 -5.23 -3.55
N GLY A 132 -5.60 -6.45 -3.30
CA GLY A 132 -6.06 -7.63 -4.03
C GLY A 132 -7.42 -8.09 -3.52
N ASP A 133 -7.54 -8.23 -2.20
CA ASP A 133 -8.78 -8.63 -1.57
C ASP A 133 -8.90 -8.15 -0.12
N ILE A 134 -10.14 -8.12 0.39
CA ILE A 134 -10.43 -7.89 1.79
C ILE A 134 -11.33 -9.03 2.27
N ILE A 135 -10.88 -9.73 3.30
CA ILE A 135 -11.60 -10.86 3.87
C ILE A 135 -12.01 -10.49 5.29
N ALA A 136 -13.31 -10.43 5.53
CA ALA A 136 -13.87 -10.31 6.87
C ALA A 136 -14.42 -11.68 7.30
N ARG A 137 -14.02 -12.13 8.49
CA ARG A 137 -14.46 -13.40 9.09
C ARG A 137 -14.96 -13.15 10.49
N GLU A 138 -16.05 -13.80 10.84
CA GLU A 138 -16.54 -13.78 12.21
C GLU A 138 -15.86 -14.90 13.00
N ILE A 139 -15.14 -14.53 14.07
CA ILE A 139 -14.51 -15.49 14.99
C ILE A 139 -15.54 -15.91 16.04
N ILE A 140 -16.28 -14.93 16.57
CA ILE A 140 -17.35 -15.15 17.54
C ILE A 140 -18.55 -14.37 17.04
N GLU A 141 -19.65 -15.09 16.83
CA GLU A 141 -20.91 -14.55 16.33
C GLU A 141 -21.35 -13.29 17.10
N GLY A 142 -21.64 -12.22 16.37
CA GLY A 142 -22.12 -10.93 16.84
C GLY A 142 -21.13 -10.13 17.70
N SER A 143 -19.89 -10.59 17.88
CA SER A 143 -19.00 -9.98 18.88
C SER A 143 -17.55 -9.81 18.47
N LEU A 144 -16.95 -10.72 17.69
CA LEU A 144 -15.55 -10.62 17.31
C LEU A 144 -15.36 -10.98 15.84
N ILE A 145 -14.85 -10.01 15.07
CA ILE A 145 -14.50 -10.20 13.67
C ILE A 145 -12.98 -10.07 13.45
N GLU A 146 -12.45 -10.83 12.50
CA GLU A 146 -11.12 -10.67 11.92
C GLU A 146 -11.26 -10.06 10.54
N ILE A 147 -10.50 -9.00 10.28
CA ILE A 147 -10.41 -8.38 8.96
C ILE A 147 -8.98 -8.57 8.47
N GLU A 148 -8.84 -9.17 7.30
CA GLU A 148 -7.59 -9.37 6.58
C GLU A 148 -7.62 -8.56 5.28
N VAL A 149 -6.58 -7.77 5.04
CA VAL A 149 -6.37 -7.04 3.77
C VAL A 149 -5.17 -7.66 3.08
N ILE A 150 -5.34 -8.04 1.80
CA ILE A 150 -4.35 -8.73 0.98
C ILE A 150 -3.89 -7.80 -0.14
N GLY A 151 -2.58 -7.74 -0.42
CA GLY A 151 -2.03 -6.99 -1.54
C GLY A 151 -2.31 -7.64 -2.90
N ALA A 152 -2.47 -6.84 -3.96
CA ALA A 152 -2.75 -7.35 -5.30
C ALA A 152 -1.55 -8.07 -5.93
N ASP A 153 -0.37 -7.44 -5.86
CA ASP A 153 0.83 -7.88 -6.58
C ASP A 153 1.91 -8.46 -5.65
N MET A 154 1.53 -8.83 -4.42
CA MET A 154 2.50 -9.31 -3.43
C MET A 154 1.87 -10.25 -2.41
N ASP A 155 2.64 -11.26 -1.98
CA ASP A 155 2.27 -12.16 -0.89
C ASP A 155 2.47 -11.47 0.47
N TYR A 156 1.62 -10.48 0.73
CA TYR A 156 1.61 -9.73 1.97
C TYR A 156 0.17 -9.40 2.34
N SER A 157 -0.20 -9.83 3.55
CA SER A 157 -1.47 -9.49 4.16
C SER A 157 -1.29 -8.94 5.56
N VAL A 158 -2.26 -8.15 6.02
CA VAL A 158 -2.31 -7.62 7.38
C VAL A 158 -3.68 -7.90 7.97
N LYS A 159 -3.69 -8.32 9.23
CA LYS A 159 -4.90 -8.71 9.96
C LYS A 159 -5.12 -7.83 11.17
N THR A 160 -6.38 -7.55 11.49
CA THR A 160 -6.80 -6.97 12.76
C THR A 160 -8.01 -7.73 13.31
N LYS A 161 -8.16 -7.74 14.63
CA LYS A 161 -9.31 -8.32 15.32
C LYS A 161 -10.09 -7.20 15.98
N LEU A 162 -11.39 -7.13 15.71
CA LEU A 162 -12.27 -6.08 16.19
C LEU A 162 -13.41 -6.67 17.01
N ARG A 163 -13.54 -6.19 18.25
CA ARG A 163 -14.71 -6.45 19.07
C ARG A 163 -15.82 -5.51 18.67
N LEU A 164 -16.96 -6.06 18.29
CA LEU A 164 -18.14 -5.30 17.89
C LEU A 164 -18.96 -4.87 19.10
N ARG A 165 -19.13 -5.76 20.10
CA ARG A 165 -19.85 -5.48 21.34
C ARG A 165 -18.89 -5.49 22.53
N TYR A 166 -19.00 -4.48 23.38
CA TYR A 166 -18.33 -4.37 24.68
C TYR A 166 -19.34 -4.56 25.80
#